data_AF-A0A3D5GQK3-F1
#
_entry.id   AF-A0A3D5GQK3-F1
#
_cell.length_a   1.000
_cell.length_b   1.000
_cell.length_c   1.000
_cell.angle_alpha   90.00
_cell.angle_beta   90.00
_cell.angle_gamma   90.00
#
_symmetry.space_group_name_H-M   'P 1'
#
loop_
_entity.id
_entity.type
_entity.pdbx_description
1 polymer ?
#
loop_
_entity_poly.entity_id
_entity_poly.type
_entity_poly.pdbx_seq_one_letter_code
_entity_poly.pdbx_strand_id
1 'polypeptide(L)'
;ALEAPGPFAAGAVMRDATRFGPAPLSEVVASSHQWEDLSPHLSTGPLRATVAHERVTRGEDLTGTGDLGVSNPTGLPFRLFTWEPTYLVPEIGPYGIEDPVPPAGTLEEVDIPPPGEVISGVAAMGTGALRDLARTWAEESNGHSMSVAVSGGADRAVATLLADPSRRSVRWRRLEADEAIGLMAWAGASGGAHGRRRGAARGRFEAWWCTANLAGLLEEPDDLWPPDPGQVGDAANEMNWWRWDVDGTRTGWHLNLAVEDPGDDLAWALACGDHYSASTPEQ
;
A
#
# COMPACT_ATOMS: atom_id res chain seq x y z
N ALA A 1 23.44 -8.40 13.80
CA ALA A 1 23.32 -7.17 14.63
C ALA A 1 21.86 -6.81 14.87
N LEU A 2 21.01 -6.76 13.83
CA LEU A 2 19.59 -6.45 13.96
C LEU A 2 18.77 -7.56 14.66
N GLU A 3 19.26 -8.80 14.65
CA GLU A 3 18.70 -9.95 15.41
C GLU A 3 19.34 -10.13 16.81
N ALA A 4 20.27 -9.26 17.20
CA ALA A 4 20.89 -9.34 18.53
C ALA A 4 19.97 -8.71 19.58
N PRO A 5 20.15 -8.96 20.90
CA PRO A 5 19.30 -8.40 21.94
C PRO A 5 19.09 -6.87 21.84
N GLY A 6 17.96 -6.39 22.34
CA GLY A 6 17.44 -5.02 22.22
C GLY A 6 18.47 -3.88 22.17
N PRO A 7 19.42 -3.76 23.12
CA PRO A 7 20.42 -2.69 23.10
C PRO A 7 21.28 -2.66 21.82
N PHE A 8 21.65 -3.84 21.29
CA PHE A 8 22.49 -3.98 20.11
C PHE A 8 21.69 -3.76 18.83
N ALA A 9 20.45 -4.27 18.79
CA ALA A 9 19.54 -4.08 17.67
C ALA A 9 19.16 -2.60 17.51
N ALA A 10 18.72 -1.94 18.58
CA ALA A 10 18.43 -0.50 18.58
C ALA A 10 19.66 0.32 18.18
N GLY A 11 20.84 -0.03 18.69
CA GLY A 11 22.11 0.58 18.31
C GLY A 11 22.46 0.42 16.82
N ALA A 12 22.03 -0.66 16.17
CA ALA A 12 22.26 -0.85 14.73
C ALA A 12 21.31 0.02 13.87
N VAL A 13 20.06 0.19 14.31
CA VAL A 13 19.02 0.98 13.63
C VAL A 13 19.32 2.48 13.69
N MET A 14 19.93 2.95 14.79
CA MET A 14 20.27 4.36 14.99
C MET A 14 21.56 4.84 14.28
N ARG A 15 22.29 3.95 13.58
CA ARG A 15 23.49 4.34 12.80
C ARG A 15 23.10 5.09 11.52
N ASP A 16 24.04 5.83 10.93
CA ASP A 16 23.86 6.69 9.73
C ASP A 16 23.31 5.97 8.47
N ALA A 17 23.15 4.65 8.49
CA ALA A 17 22.46 3.93 7.45
C ALA A 17 20.96 3.85 7.79
N THR A 18 20.07 4.29 6.90
CA THR A 18 18.63 4.13 7.08
C THR A 18 18.12 2.72 6.67
N ARG A 19 19.00 1.88 6.09
CA ARG A 19 18.62 0.61 5.45
C ARG A 19 19.68 -0.50 5.64
N PHE A 20 19.24 -1.77 5.58
CA PHE A 20 20.09 -2.96 5.47
C PHE A 20 19.62 -3.80 4.28
N GLY A 21 20.43 -3.85 3.22
CA GLY A 21 20.05 -4.54 1.99
C GLY A 21 18.74 -3.96 1.38
N PRO A 22 17.76 -4.79 1.01
CA PRO A 22 16.54 -4.34 0.33
C PRO A 22 15.45 -3.75 1.24
N ALA A 23 15.54 -3.84 2.58
CA ALA A 23 14.53 -3.31 3.52
C ALA A 23 15.03 -2.13 4.39
N PRO A 24 14.10 -1.29 4.89
CA PRO A 24 14.39 -0.30 5.91
C PRO A 24 14.83 -0.95 7.22
N LEU A 25 15.81 -0.36 7.93
CA LEU A 25 16.26 -0.89 9.22
C LEU A 25 15.14 -0.98 10.26
N SER A 26 14.17 -0.05 10.20
CA SER A 26 13.00 -0.05 11.07
C SER A 26 12.14 -1.29 10.89
N GLU A 27 11.95 -1.75 9.65
CA GLU A 27 11.17 -2.94 9.35
C GLU A 27 11.93 -4.21 9.74
N VAL A 28 13.24 -4.25 9.48
CA VAL A 28 14.10 -5.40 9.82
C VAL A 28 14.20 -5.61 11.33
N VAL A 29 14.39 -4.54 12.12
CA VAL A 29 14.42 -4.70 13.58
C VAL A 29 13.06 -5.12 14.12
N ALA A 30 11.99 -4.54 13.57
CA ALA A 30 10.63 -4.86 13.94
C ALA A 30 10.21 -6.27 13.52
N SER A 31 10.88 -6.93 12.56
CA SER A 31 10.53 -8.31 12.21
C SER A 31 10.97 -9.33 13.26
N SER A 32 11.93 -8.98 14.13
CA SER A 32 12.56 -9.91 15.09
C SER A 32 12.34 -9.56 16.56
N HIS A 33 11.86 -8.35 16.87
CA HIS A 33 11.73 -7.84 18.24
C HIS A 33 10.34 -7.29 18.50
N GLN A 34 9.86 -7.42 19.75
CA GLN A 34 8.67 -6.71 20.23
C GLN A 34 9.02 -5.26 20.57
N TRP A 35 8.01 -4.40 20.67
CA TRP A 35 8.23 -3.00 21.06
C TRP A 35 8.92 -2.86 22.42
N GLU A 36 8.52 -3.67 23.41
CA GLU A 36 9.05 -3.62 24.76
C GLU A 36 10.57 -3.86 24.82
N ASP A 37 11.11 -4.67 23.91
CA ASP A 37 12.54 -4.96 23.82
C ASP A 37 13.35 -3.81 23.21
N LEU A 38 12.73 -3.02 22.33
CA LEU A 38 13.39 -1.95 21.58
C LEU A 38 13.26 -0.60 22.27
N SER A 39 12.09 -0.33 22.84
CA SER A 39 11.71 0.98 23.35
C SER A 39 12.66 1.56 24.43
N PRO A 40 13.33 0.80 25.30
CA PRO A 40 14.26 1.38 26.27
C PRO A 40 15.56 1.89 25.63
N HIS A 41 15.83 1.50 24.37
CA HIS A 41 17.11 1.71 23.71
C HIS A 41 17.04 2.62 22.48
N LEU A 42 15.84 2.89 21.96
CA LEU A 42 15.63 3.82 20.85
C LEU A 42 15.53 5.26 21.34
N SER A 43 16.34 6.14 20.78
CA SER A 43 16.28 7.59 21.05
C SER A 43 14.94 8.19 20.62
N THR A 44 14.43 9.18 21.36
CA THR A 44 13.23 9.93 20.96
C THR A 44 13.42 10.60 19.60
N GLY A 45 12.41 10.51 18.73
CA GLY A 45 12.42 11.14 17.41
C GLY A 45 11.68 10.32 16.34
N PRO A 46 11.72 10.77 15.08
CA PRO A 46 10.96 10.15 13.98
C PRO A 46 11.25 8.67 13.76
N LEU A 47 12.50 8.25 13.88
CA LEU A 47 12.89 6.84 13.69
C LEU A 47 12.22 5.91 14.71
N ARG A 48 12.14 6.34 15.97
CA ARG A 48 11.46 5.59 17.04
C ARG A 48 9.97 5.42 16.72
N ALA A 49 9.32 6.49 16.25
CA ALA A 49 7.93 6.43 15.81
C ALA A 49 7.75 5.53 14.58
N THR A 50 8.68 5.54 13.63
CA THR A 50 8.66 4.61 12.49
C THR A 50 8.76 3.15 12.95
N VAL A 51 9.68 2.83 13.86
CA VAL A 51 9.78 1.47 14.44
C VAL A 51 8.50 1.09 15.17
N ALA A 52 7.89 2.01 15.91
CA ALA A 52 6.59 1.78 16.54
C ALA A 52 5.50 1.45 15.51
N HIS A 53 5.42 2.19 14.40
CA HIS A 53 4.46 1.89 13.32
C HIS A 53 4.73 0.54 12.64
N GLU A 54 5.98 0.13 12.52
CA GLU A 54 6.32 -1.22 12.05
C GLU A 54 5.86 -2.32 13.02
N ARG A 55 5.81 -2.04 14.33
CA ARG A 55 5.23 -2.97 15.31
C ARG A 55 3.70 -2.94 15.32
N VAL A 56 3.10 -1.77 15.09
CA VAL A 56 1.64 -1.64 14.94
C VAL A 56 1.13 -2.41 13.73
N THR A 57 1.80 -2.37 12.58
CA THR A 57 1.42 -3.19 11.41
C THR A 57 1.54 -4.69 11.67
N ARG A 58 2.31 -5.10 12.69
CA ARG A 58 2.43 -6.48 13.19
C ARG A 58 1.47 -6.80 14.34
N GLY A 59 0.54 -5.90 14.65
CA GLY A 59 -0.56 -6.12 15.59
C GLY A 59 -0.35 -5.58 17.00
N GLU A 60 0.73 -4.87 17.29
CA GLU A 60 0.90 -4.24 18.61
C GLU A 60 0.01 -2.98 18.77
N ASP A 61 -0.59 -2.83 19.94
CA ASP A 61 -1.25 -1.59 20.37
C ASP A 61 -0.29 -0.82 21.28
N LEU A 62 0.19 0.32 20.78
CA LEU A 62 1.15 1.18 21.47
C LEU A 62 0.52 2.49 21.95
N THR A 63 -0.82 2.54 22.05
CA THR A 63 -1.52 3.70 22.61
C THR A 63 -1.08 3.98 24.06
N GLY A 64 -1.07 5.26 24.43
CA GLY A 64 -0.60 5.70 25.75
C GLY A 64 0.93 5.75 25.91
N THR A 65 1.71 5.34 24.90
CA THR A 65 3.18 5.53 24.89
C THR A 65 3.50 7.01 24.64
N GLY A 66 3.76 7.75 25.73
CA GLY A 66 3.70 9.22 25.76
C GLY A 66 4.67 9.97 24.86
N ASP A 67 5.78 9.37 24.42
CA ASP A 67 6.79 10.06 23.61
C ASP A 67 6.66 9.85 22.09
N LEU A 68 5.83 8.89 21.65
CA LEU A 68 5.68 8.56 20.24
C LEU A 68 4.97 9.64 19.42
N GLY A 69 4.05 10.38 20.04
CA GLY A 69 3.26 11.42 19.37
C GLY A 69 4.04 12.69 19.02
N VAL A 70 5.19 12.94 19.67
CA VAL A 70 5.95 14.20 19.52
C VAL A 70 6.63 14.30 18.15
N SER A 71 6.92 13.18 17.51
CA SER A 71 7.60 13.12 16.21
C SER A 71 7.06 11.96 15.39
N ASN A 72 5.75 11.95 15.15
CA ASN A 72 5.09 10.92 14.36
C ASN A 72 5.13 11.27 12.86
N PRO A 73 5.99 10.63 12.04
CA PRO A 73 6.15 10.99 10.63
C PRO A 73 4.95 10.57 9.76
N THR A 74 4.13 9.63 10.21
CA THR A 74 2.95 9.17 9.45
C THR A 74 1.68 9.89 9.86
N GLY A 75 1.66 10.54 11.04
CA GLY A 75 0.45 11.09 11.66
C GLY A 75 -0.56 10.04 12.15
N LEU A 76 -0.44 8.77 11.74
CA LEU A 76 -1.42 7.72 12.04
C LEU A 76 -1.45 7.34 13.53
N PRO A 77 -2.58 6.78 14.02
CA PRO A 77 -2.66 6.21 15.36
C PRO A 77 -1.72 5.02 15.56
N PHE A 78 -1.17 4.89 16.77
CA PHE A 78 -0.26 3.80 17.17
C PHE A 78 -1.00 2.51 17.59
N ARG A 79 -2.07 2.16 16.89
CA ARG A 79 -2.81 0.90 17.02
C ARG A 79 -3.55 0.60 15.72
N LEU A 80 -3.93 -0.65 15.52
CA LEU A 80 -4.84 -1.03 14.44
C LEU A 80 -6.31 -0.84 14.84
N PHE A 81 -7.16 -0.52 13.87
CA PHE A 81 -8.62 -0.49 13.99
C PHE A 81 -9.24 -1.77 13.43
N THR A 82 -10.49 -2.05 13.80
CA THR A 82 -11.18 -3.30 13.42
C THR A 82 -11.45 -3.43 11.93
N TRP A 83 -11.46 -2.32 11.19
CA TRP A 83 -11.60 -2.30 9.73
C TRP A 83 -10.25 -2.45 9.01
N GLU A 84 -9.13 -2.27 9.72
CA GLU A 84 -7.81 -2.48 9.13
C GLU A 84 -7.52 -3.99 9.01
N PRO A 85 -6.83 -4.41 7.95
CA PRO A 85 -6.46 -5.81 7.78
C PRO A 85 -5.37 -6.23 8.76
N THR A 86 -5.16 -7.54 8.84
CA THR A 86 -3.83 -8.04 9.21
C THR A 86 -2.88 -7.77 8.04
N TYR A 87 -1.98 -6.80 8.22
CA TYR A 87 -1.09 -6.36 7.15
C TYR A 87 -0.15 -7.46 6.68
N LEU A 88 0.01 -7.57 5.36
CA LEU A 88 0.97 -8.47 4.73
C LEU A 88 2.38 -7.92 4.92
N VAL A 89 3.13 -8.57 5.81
CA VAL A 89 4.54 -8.28 6.07
C VAL A 89 5.41 -9.39 5.48
N PRO A 90 6.57 -9.07 4.90
CA PRO A 90 7.40 -10.06 4.25
C PRO A 90 8.19 -10.88 5.26
N GLU A 91 8.64 -12.05 4.83
CA GLU A 91 9.67 -12.80 5.54
C GLU A 91 11.03 -12.17 5.25
N ILE A 92 11.70 -11.68 6.29
CA ILE A 92 13.00 -11.01 6.18
C ILE A 92 14.06 -11.95 6.76
N GLY A 93 14.87 -12.51 5.86
CA GLY A 93 15.99 -13.38 6.21
C GLY A 93 17.35 -12.67 6.13
N PRO A 94 18.43 -13.36 6.53
CA PRO A 94 19.79 -12.80 6.52
C PRO A 94 20.32 -12.49 5.11
N TYR A 95 19.75 -13.11 4.07
CA TYR A 95 20.24 -13.03 2.68
C TYR A 95 19.22 -12.47 1.69
N GLY A 96 18.01 -12.12 2.13
CA GLY A 96 16.95 -11.68 1.23
C GLY A 96 15.63 -11.42 1.91
N ILE A 97 14.67 -10.97 1.11
CA ILE A 97 13.28 -10.72 1.51
C ILE A 97 12.40 -11.54 0.59
N GLU A 98 11.48 -12.30 1.18
CA GLU A 98 10.40 -12.96 0.46
C GLU A 98 9.12 -12.13 0.60
N ASP A 99 8.76 -11.44 -0.47
CA ASP A 99 7.62 -10.52 -0.54
C ASP A 99 6.81 -10.78 -1.82
N PRO A 100 6.20 -11.97 -1.95
CA PRO A 100 5.48 -12.37 -3.16
C PRO A 100 4.23 -11.51 -3.36
N VAL A 101 3.79 -11.39 -4.62
CA VAL A 101 2.49 -10.80 -4.95
C VAL A 101 1.39 -11.60 -4.24
N PRO A 102 0.51 -10.96 -3.46
CA PRO A 102 -0.57 -11.64 -2.78
C PRO A 102 -1.44 -12.40 -3.79
N PRO A 103 -1.84 -13.66 -3.51
CA PRO A 103 -2.66 -14.45 -4.42
C PRO A 103 -3.93 -13.72 -4.82
N ALA A 104 -4.31 -13.76 -6.11
CA ALA A 104 -5.52 -13.10 -6.60
C ALA A 104 -6.82 -13.78 -6.14
N GLY A 105 -6.74 -15.05 -5.75
CA GLY A 105 -7.90 -15.93 -5.64
C GLY A 105 -8.48 -16.27 -7.02
N THR A 106 -9.68 -16.83 -7.04
CA THR A 106 -10.38 -17.14 -8.29
C THR A 106 -11.01 -15.87 -8.85
N LEU A 107 -10.57 -15.47 -10.04
CA LEU A 107 -11.18 -14.37 -10.79
C LEU A 107 -12.24 -14.92 -11.74
N GLU A 108 -13.37 -14.24 -11.86
CA GLU A 108 -14.46 -14.56 -12.75
C GLU A 108 -14.41 -13.69 -14.00
N GLU A 109 -14.67 -14.28 -15.16
CA GLU A 109 -14.75 -13.53 -16.40
C GLU A 109 -16.07 -12.75 -16.47
N VAL A 110 -15.98 -11.46 -16.77
CA VAL A 110 -17.11 -10.56 -16.92
C VAL A 110 -16.96 -9.70 -18.16
N ASP A 111 -18.09 -9.38 -18.78
CA ASP A 111 -18.13 -8.41 -19.87
C ASP A 111 -17.90 -6.99 -19.35
N ILE A 112 -17.15 -6.19 -20.10
CA ILE A 112 -16.92 -4.77 -19.81
C ILE A 112 -17.64 -3.90 -20.85
N PRO A 113 -18.14 -2.72 -20.44
CA PRO A 113 -18.79 -1.79 -21.35
C PRO A 113 -17.77 -1.10 -22.26
N PRO A 114 -18.22 -0.31 -23.25
CA PRO A 114 -17.34 0.62 -23.96
C PRO A 114 -16.65 1.61 -23.00
N PRO A 115 -15.43 2.08 -23.33
CA PRO A 115 -14.75 3.13 -22.57
C PRO A 115 -15.62 4.37 -22.37
N GLY A 116 -15.59 4.91 -21.15
CA GLY A 116 -16.18 6.20 -20.78
C GLY A 116 -15.21 7.38 -20.87
N GLU A 117 -15.74 8.58 -20.63
CA GLU A 117 -14.96 9.82 -20.54
C GLU A 117 -14.18 9.89 -19.22
N VAL A 118 -12.91 10.30 -19.31
CA VAL A 118 -12.04 10.44 -18.13
C VAL A 118 -12.39 11.73 -17.40
N ILE A 119 -12.64 11.62 -16.10
CA ILE A 119 -12.84 12.75 -15.20
C ILE A 119 -11.48 13.37 -14.84
N SER A 120 -11.47 14.69 -14.67
CA SER A 120 -10.30 15.47 -14.24
C SER A 120 -10.67 16.44 -13.12
N GLY A 121 -9.67 17.06 -12.49
CA GLY A 121 -9.87 17.99 -11.38
C GLY A 121 -9.99 17.27 -10.03
N VAL A 122 -10.76 17.85 -9.10
CA VAL A 122 -10.88 17.36 -7.71
C VAL A 122 -11.47 15.95 -7.65
N ALA A 123 -12.52 15.67 -8.44
CA ALA A 123 -13.12 14.34 -8.56
C ALA A 123 -12.15 13.25 -9.09
N ALA A 124 -10.97 13.63 -9.61
CA ALA A 124 -9.94 12.70 -10.06
C ALA A 124 -8.77 12.55 -9.06
N MET A 125 -8.80 13.20 -7.88
CA MET A 125 -7.70 13.18 -6.91
C MET A 125 -7.32 11.75 -6.47
N GLY A 126 -8.31 10.85 -6.36
CA GLY A 126 -8.09 9.42 -6.11
C GLY A 126 -7.12 8.75 -7.10
N THR A 127 -7.03 9.21 -8.35
CA THR A 127 -6.07 8.66 -9.34
C THR A 127 -4.61 8.94 -8.99
N GLY A 128 -4.32 10.07 -8.34
CA GLY A 128 -2.99 10.40 -7.84
C GLY A 128 -2.59 9.46 -6.71
N ALA A 129 -3.49 9.31 -5.73
CA ALA A 129 -3.24 8.46 -4.57
C ALA A 129 -3.12 6.97 -4.94
N LEU A 130 -3.93 6.47 -5.87
CA LEU A 130 -3.81 5.11 -6.42
C LEU A 130 -2.45 4.90 -7.09
N ARG A 131 -1.95 5.88 -7.85
CA ARG A 131 -0.64 5.76 -8.50
C ARG A 131 0.51 5.78 -7.51
N ASP A 132 0.38 6.56 -6.43
CA ASP A 132 1.37 6.71 -5.37
C ASP A 132 1.65 5.39 -4.61
N LEU A 133 0.68 4.46 -4.58
CA LEU A 133 0.86 3.10 -4.06
C LEU A 133 2.06 2.39 -4.71
N ALA A 134 2.22 2.53 -6.03
CA ALA A 134 3.28 1.89 -6.82
C ALA A 134 4.37 2.87 -7.29
N ARG A 135 4.45 4.07 -6.71
CA ARG A 135 5.43 5.11 -7.11
C ARG A 135 6.86 4.59 -7.13
N THR A 136 7.28 3.85 -6.10
CA THR A 136 8.64 3.29 -6.04
C THR A 136 8.93 2.31 -7.17
N TRP A 137 7.93 1.57 -7.67
CA TRP A 137 8.11 0.68 -8.80
C TRP A 137 8.39 1.48 -10.08
N ALA A 138 7.70 2.62 -10.26
CA ALA A 138 7.87 3.48 -11.42
C ALA A 138 9.14 4.35 -11.37
N GLU A 139 9.57 4.78 -10.18
CA GLU A 139 10.69 5.72 -10.00
C GLU A 139 12.03 5.02 -9.71
N GLU A 140 12.02 3.91 -8.98
CA GLU A 140 13.23 3.20 -8.53
C GLU A 140 13.38 1.81 -9.15
N SER A 141 12.41 1.37 -9.96
CA SER A 141 12.45 0.09 -10.68
C SER A 141 12.10 0.29 -12.17
N ASN A 142 11.78 -0.79 -12.87
CA ASN A 142 11.35 -0.77 -14.27
C ASN A 142 9.83 -0.90 -14.41
N GLY A 143 9.10 -0.43 -13.39
CA GLY A 143 7.65 -0.55 -13.30
C GLY A 143 6.89 0.61 -13.93
N HIS A 144 5.56 0.47 -13.93
CA HIS A 144 4.63 1.50 -14.35
C HIS A 144 3.42 1.55 -13.41
N SER A 145 2.73 2.68 -13.42
CA SER A 145 1.49 2.88 -12.67
C SER A 145 0.56 3.80 -13.45
N MET A 146 -0.61 3.29 -13.81
CA MET A 146 -1.63 4.00 -14.56
C MET A 146 -2.94 3.97 -13.81
N SER A 147 -3.65 5.10 -13.75
CA SER A 147 -4.97 5.18 -13.16
C SER A 147 -5.85 6.16 -13.92
N VAL A 148 -7.16 5.90 -13.93
CA VAL A 148 -8.20 6.76 -14.50
C VAL A 148 -9.36 6.87 -13.51
N ALA A 149 -10.12 7.96 -13.62
CA ALA A 149 -11.40 8.16 -12.96
C ALA A 149 -12.50 8.35 -14.03
N VAL A 150 -13.70 7.81 -13.80
CA VAL A 150 -14.86 7.94 -14.70
C VAL A 150 -16.14 8.09 -13.87
N SER A 151 -17.22 8.57 -14.50
CA SER A 151 -18.57 8.45 -13.93
C SER A 151 -19.15 7.07 -14.20
N GLY A 152 -19.81 6.50 -13.21
CA GLY A 152 -20.41 5.17 -13.25
C GLY A 152 -19.54 4.09 -12.61
N GLY A 153 -19.65 2.85 -13.10
CA GLY A 153 -19.11 1.68 -12.43
C GLY A 153 -17.63 1.36 -12.67
N ALA A 154 -17.10 0.49 -11.81
CA ALA A 154 -15.73 -0.02 -11.88
C ALA A 154 -15.39 -0.73 -13.20
N ASP A 155 -16.35 -1.41 -13.83
CA ASP A 155 -16.22 -2.05 -15.13
C ASP A 155 -15.89 -1.04 -16.24
N ARG A 156 -16.56 0.12 -16.24
CA ARG A 156 -16.28 1.23 -17.14
C ARG A 156 -14.92 1.85 -16.86
N ALA A 157 -14.53 2.00 -15.59
CA ALA A 157 -13.21 2.50 -15.24
C ALA A 157 -12.10 1.59 -15.80
N VAL A 158 -12.26 0.26 -15.66
CA VAL A 158 -11.35 -0.74 -16.23
C VAL A 158 -11.33 -0.67 -17.76
N ALA A 159 -12.49 -0.60 -18.41
CA ALA A 159 -12.58 -0.45 -19.86
C ALA A 159 -11.86 0.80 -20.38
N THR A 160 -12.05 1.93 -19.69
CA THR A 160 -11.39 3.20 -20.01
C THR A 160 -9.88 3.12 -19.82
N LEU A 161 -9.41 2.50 -18.73
CA LEU A 161 -7.97 2.34 -18.47
C LEU A 161 -7.29 1.49 -19.54
N LEU A 162 -7.94 0.41 -19.97
CA LEU A 162 -7.40 -0.49 -21.00
C LEU A 162 -7.32 0.20 -22.36
N ALA A 163 -8.26 1.10 -22.66
CA ALA A 163 -8.36 1.84 -23.92
C ALA A 163 -8.28 0.94 -25.19
N ASP A 164 -8.63 -0.34 -25.06
CA ASP A 164 -8.58 -1.34 -26.14
C ASP A 164 -10.00 -1.66 -26.61
N PRO A 165 -10.42 -1.14 -27.79
CA PRO A 165 -11.76 -1.37 -28.33
C PRO A 165 -11.95 -2.80 -28.85
N SER A 166 -10.96 -3.69 -28.80
CA SER A 166 -11.12 -5.12 -29.08
C SER A 166 -11.44 -5.93 -27.81
N ARG A 167 -11.11 -5.40 -26.64
CA ARG A 167 -11.37 -6.07 -25.36
C ARG A 167 -12.86 -5.95 -25.01
N ARG A 168 -13.47 -7.08 -24.67
CA ARG A 168 -14.89 -7.17 -24.31
C ARG A 168 -15.12 -7.77 -22.93
N SER A 169 -14.13 -8.46 -22.39
CA SER A 169 -14.18 -9.05 -21.06
C SER A 169 -12.88 -8.83 -20.30
N VAL A 170 -12.97 -8.85 -18.97
CA VAL A 170 -11.85 -8.96 -18.05
C VAL A 170 -12.16 -10.06 -17.04
N ARG A 171 -11.16 -10.48 -16.28
CA ARG A 171 -11.38 -11.33 -15.12
C ARG A 171 -11.27 -10.49 -13.87
N TRP A 172 -12.25 -10.56 -12.99
CA TRP A 172 -12.19 -9.84 -11.72
C TRP A 172 -12.82 -10.60 -10.57
N ARG A 173 -12.59 -10.13 -9.35
CA ARG A 173 -13.23 -10.63 -8.14
C ARG A 173 -13.47 -9.46 -7.20
N ARG A 174 -14.66 -9.42 -6.59
CA ARG A 174 -14.98 -8.50 -5.49
C ARG A 174 -14.07 -8.78 -4.30
N LEU A 175 -13.54 -7.73 -3.71
CA LEU A 175 -12.74 -7.77 -2.49
C LEU A 175 -13.57 -7.25 -1.31
N GLU A 176 -13.33 -7.77 -0.12
CA GLU A 176 -13.73 -7.07 1.10
C GLU A 176 -12.83 -5.83 1.30
N ALA A 177 -13.31 -4.85 2.07
CA ALA A 177 -12.59 -3.59 2.27
C ALA A 177 -11.22 -3.80 2.91
N ASP A 178 -11.12 -4.67 3.91
CA ASP A 178 -9.87 -5.02 4.59
C ASP A 178 -8.87 -5.67 3.62
N GLU A 179 -9.33 -6.58 2.76
CA GLU A 179 -8.51 -7.20 1.71
C GLU A 179 -7.97 -6.14 0.73
N ALA A 180 -8.81 -5.21 0.28
CA ALA A 180 -8.39 -4.13 -0.61
C ALA A 180 -7.34 -3.22 0.06
N ILE A 181 -7.56 -2.82 1.31
CA ILE A 181 -6.58 -2.05 2.11
C ILE A 181 -5.27 -2.83 2.26
N GLY A 182 -5.34 -4.14 2.48
CA GLY A 182 -4.17 -5.01 2.60
C GLY A 182 -3.33 -5.03 1.31
N LEU A 183 -3.99 -5.12 0.16
CA LEU A 183 -3.33 -5.05 -1.15
C LEU A 183 -2.70 -3.67 -1.42
N MET A 184 -3.42 -2.58 -1.11
CA MET A 184 -2.89 -1.22 -1.22
C MET A 184 -1.65 -1.04 -0.34
N ALA A 185 -1.71 -1.52 0.91
CA ALA A 185 -0.59 -1.41 1.83
C ALA A 185 0.60 -2.27 1.42
N TRP A 186 0.37 -3.47 0.89
CA TRP A 186 1.43 -4.29 0.32
C TRP A 186 2.13 -3.58 -0.84
N ALA A 187 1.37 -3.04 -1.81
CA ALA A 187 1.95 -2.27 -2.91
C ALA A 187 2.74 -1.06 -2.40
N GLY A 188 2.13 -0.31 -1.47
CA GLY A 188 2.73 0.84 -0.79
C GLY A 188 4.02 0.52 -0.02
N ALA A 189 4.15 -0.70 0.49
CA ALA A 189 5.35 -1.12 1.23
C ALA A 189 6.45 -1.64 0.32
N SER A 190 6.09 -2.34 -0.77
CA SER A 190 7.03 -3.06 -1.64
C SER A 190 7.89 -2.14 -2.52
N GLY A 191 9.02 -2.67 -3.00
CA GLY A 191 9.95 -1.97 -3.90
C GLY A 191 9.81 -2.33 -5.37
N GLY A 192 9.01 -3.33 -5.71
CA GLY A 192 9.03 -3.94 -7.05
C GLY A 192 10.24 -4.87 -7.21
N ALA A 193 10.61 -5.16 -8.45
CA ALA A 193 11.69 -6.07 -8.82
C ALA A 193 13.08 -5.54 -8.48
N HIS A 194 13.31 -4.23 -8.65
CA HIS A 194 14.62 -3.60 -8.46
C HIS A 194 14.61 -2.46 -7.46
N GLY A 195 13.45 -1.84 -7.24
CA GLY A 195 13.31 -0.75 -6.27
C GLY A 195 13.43 -1.26 -4.84
N ARG A 196 13.68 -0.33 -3.92
CA ARG A 196 13.91 -0.69 -2.53
C ARG A 196 12.60 -0.70 -1.76
N ARG A 197 12.39 -1.74 -0.95
CA ARG A 197 11.23 -1.80 -0.07
C ARG A 197 11.18 -0.58 0.86
N ARG A 198 9.97 -0.05 1.06
CA ARG A 198 9.68 1.15 1.86
C ARG A 198 9.25 0.83 3.29
N GLY A 199 8.78 -0.39 3.54
CA GLY A 199 8.39 -0.88 4.86
C GLY A 199 6.88 -0.91 5.09
N ALA A 200 6.42 -1.83 5.93
CA ALA A 200 4.99 -2.00 6.22
C ALA A 200 4.35 -0.74 6.82
N ALA A 201 5.10 0.02 7.64
CA ALA A 201 4.62 1.29 8.18
C ALA A 201 4.27 2.31 7.07
N ARG A 202 5.10 2.36 6.02
CA ARG A 202 4.83 3.19 4.84
C ARG A 202 3.65 2.65 4.04
N GLY A 203 3.56 1.32 3.88
CA GLY A 203 2.40 0.69 3.23
C GLY A 203 1.08 1.06 3.89
N ARG A 204 0.99 0.94 5.22
CA ARG A 204 -0.19 1.35 5.99
C ARG A 204 -0.55 2.83 5.76
N PHE A 205 0.44 3.72 5.80
CA PHE A 205 0.25 5.14 5.49
C PHE A 205 -0.34 5.36 4.10
N GLU A 206 0.23 4.73 3.07
CA GLU A 206 -0.23 4.90 1.69
C GLU A 206 -1.66 4.37 1.48
N ALA A 207 -2.03 3.28 2.16
CA ALA A 207 -3.39 2.75 2.11
C ALA A 207 -4.43 3.69 2.77
N TRP A 208 -4.11 4.25 3.94
CA TRP A 208 -4.94 5.28 4.58
C TRP A 208 -5.06 6.53 3.70
N TRP A 209 -3.93 6.98 3.15
CA TRP A 209 -3.88 8.16 2.29
C TRP A 209 -4.74 7.96 1.03
N CYS A 210 -4.63 6.79 0.40
CA CYS A 210 -5.41 6.45 -0.77
C CYS A 210 -6.90 6.38 -0.46
N THR A 211 -7.29 5.71 0.62
CA THR A 211 -8.71 5.60 1.03
C THR A 211 -9.31 6.97 1.30
N ALA A 212 -8.59 7.82 2.05
CA ALA A 212 -9.04 9.17 2.36
C ALA A 212 -9.21 10.05 1.10
N ASN A 213 -8.32 9.93 0.11
CA ASN A 213 -8.43 10.65 -1.16
C ASN A 213 -9.53 10.11 -2.07
N LEU A 214 -9.79 8.80 -2.06
CA LEU A 214 -10.91 8.22 -2.80
C LEU A 214 -12.25 8.66 -2.21
N ALA A 215 -12.31 8.85 -0.90
CA ALA A 215 -13.51 9.21 -0.14
C ALA A 215 -13.71 10.73 0.03
N GLY A 216 -12.88 11.56 -0.62
CA GLY A 216 -12.98 13.01 -0.51
C GLY A 216 -12.70 13.60 0.89
N LEU A 217 -12.06 12.85 1.80
CA LEU A 217 -11.82 13.27 3.20
C LEU A 217 -10.69 14.28 3.38
N LEU A 218 -10.04 14.70 2.29
CA LEU A 218 -8.86 15.57 2.25
C LEU A 218 -8.95 16.60 1.11
N GLU A 219 -10.17 16.96 0.70
CA GLU A 219 -10.39 17.89 -0.41
C GLU A 219 -10.30 19.35 0.02
N GLU A 220 -10.70 19.65 1.25
CA GLU A 220 -10.77 21.01 1.75
C GLU A 220 -9.44 21.42 2.43
N PRO A 221 -9.03 22.71 2.32
CA PRO A 221 -7.76 23.18 2.89
C PRO A 221 -7.61 22.99 4.40
N ASP A 222 -8.72 22.91 5.13
CA ASP A 222 -8.76 22.77 6.59
C ASP A 222 -8.87 21.30 7.04
N ASP A 223 -8.96 20.35 6.10
CA ASP A 223 -9.00 18.92 6.42
C ASP A 223 -7.70 18.49 7.08
N LEU A 224 -7.83 17.82 8.23
CA LEU A 224 -6.69 17.42 9.04
C LEU A 224 -6.21 16.03 8.68
N TRP A 225 -4.89 15.88 8.58
CA TRP A 225 -4.27 14.57 8.51
C TRP A 225 -3.84 14.05 9.89
N PRO A 226 -4.15 12.79 10.23
CA PRO A 226 -5.05 11.88 9.52
C PRO A 226 -6.53 12.24 9.79
N PRO A 227 -7.46 11.89 8.87
CA PRO A 227 -8.89 11.96 9.15
C PRO A 227 -9.29 11.10 10.34
N ASP A 228 -10.53 11.27 10.82
CA ASP A 228 -11.05 10.41 11.88
C ASP A 228 -11.01 8.94 11.45
N PRO A 229 -10.45 8.03 12.28
CA PRO A 229 -10.34 6.62 11.95
C PRO A 229 -11.67 5.92 11.67
N GLY A 230 -12.77 6.37 12.29
CA GLY A 230 -14.11 5.86 12.01
C GLY A 230 -14.54 6.23 10.61
N GLN A 231 -14.37 7.50 10.21
CA GLN A 231 -14.72 7.98 8.87
C GLN A 231 -13.94 7.26 7.77
N VAL A 232 -12.64 7.01 7.95
CA VAL A 232 -11.85 6.24 6.97
C VAL A 232 -12.37 4.81 6.85
N GLY A 233 -12.71 4.17 7.97
CA GLY A 233 -13.26 2.82 8.00
C GLY A 233 -14.65 2.72 7.37
N ASP A 234 -15.53 3.66 7.66
CA ASP A 234 -16.88 3.71 7.07
C ASP A 234 -16.77 3.90 5.55
N ALA A 235 -15.96 4.85 5.08
CA ALA A 235 -15.75 5.08 3.65
C ALA A 235 -15.18 3.85 2.93
N ALA A 236 -14.20 3.16 3.53
CA ALA A 236 -13.66 1.93 2.95
C ALA A 236 -14.73 0.84 2.78
N ASN A 237 -15.67 0.74 3.72
CA ASN A 237 -16.76 -0.24 3.70
C ASN A 237 -17.92 0.14 2.77
N GLU A 238 -18.14 1.44 2.54
CA GLU A 238 -19.17 1.94 1.63
C GLU A 238 -18.75 1.80 0.15
N MET A 239 -17.45 1.82 -0.12
CA MET A 239 -16.89 1.60 -1.46
C MET A 239 -17.01 0.14 -1.92
N ASN A 240 -17.09 -0.01 -3.24
CA ASN A 240 -16.94 -1.31 -3.88
C ASN A 240 -15.53 -1.49 -4.46
N TRP A 241 -14.93 -2.64 -4.18
CA TRP A 241 -13.53 -2.95 -4.49
C TRP A 241 -13.42 -4.21 -5.32
N TRP A 242 -12.60 -4.18 -6.36
CA TRP A 242 -12.30 -5.35 -7.19
C TRP A 242 -10.82 -5.46 -7.46
N ARG A 243 -10.34 -6.71 -7.48
CA ARG A 243 -9.09 -7.06 -8.15
C ARG A 243 -9.42 -7.56 -9.54
N TRP A 244 -8.68 -7.11 -10.55
CA TRP A 244 -8.95 -7.48 -11.94
C TRP A 244 -7.67 -7.84 -12.70
N ASP A 245 -7.81 -8.59 -13.78
CA ASP A 245 -6.72 -8.97 -14.67
C ASP A 245 -7.25 -9.24 -16.08
N VAL A 246 -6.33 -9.18 -17.04
CA VAL A 246 -6.57 -9.46 -18.44
C VAL A 246 -5.99 -10.84 -18.79
N ASP A 247 -4.74 -11.13 -18.42
CA ASP A 247 -3.96 -12.22 -19.04
C ASP A 247 -3.45 -13.31 -18.08
N GLY A 248 -3.78 -13.30 -16.78
CA GLY A 248 -3.85 -14.49 -15.91
C GLY A 248 -2.52 -15.04 -15.42
N THR A 249 -1.45 -14.68 -16.11
CA THR A 249 -0.08 -14.98 -15.73
C THR A 249 0.77 -13.74 -15.98
N ARG A 250 0.83 -12.87 -14.99
CA ARG A 250 1.84 -11.80 -14.92
C ARG A 250 3.02 -12.28 -14.08
N THR A 251 4.23 -12.17 -14.62
CA THR A 251 5.47 -12.36 -13.87
C THR A 251 5.91 -11.03 -13.26
N GLY A 252 6.45 -11.06 -12.05
CA GLY A 252 6.88 -9.86 -11.31
C GLY A 252 5.78 -9.23 -10.45
N TRP A 253 6.06 -8.03 -9.93
CA TRP A 253 5.16 -7.31 -9.02
C TRP A 253 4.06 -6.64 -9.83
N HIS A 254 2.81 -6.84 -9.43
CA HIS A 254 1.70 -6.19 -10.09
C HIS A 254 0.52 -6.07 -9.15
N LEU A 255 -0.25 -5.01 -9.33
CA LEU A 255 -1.53 -4.83 -8.67
C LEU A 255 -2.47 -4.10 -9.62
N ASN A 256 -3.62 -4.69 -9.82
CA ASN A 256 -4.70 -4.11 -10.60
C ASN A 256 -5.92 -4.05 -9.69
N LEU A 257 -6.38 -2.83 -9.41
CA LEU A 257 -7.54 -2.58 -8.57
C LEU A 257 -8.56 -1.77 -9.35
N ALA A 258 -9.83 -1.98 -9.05
CA ALA A 258 -10.90 -1.07 -9.42
C ALA A 258 -11.71 -0.75 -8.17
N VAL A 259 -12.15 0.51 -8.09
CA VAL A 259 -12.89 1.05 -6.96
C VAL A 259 -14.10 1.79 -7.51
N GLU A 260 -15.24 1.63 -6.87
CA GLU A 260 -16.44 2.41 -7.14
C GLU A 260 -16.92 3.02 -5.84
N ASP A 261 -17.13 4.33 -5.87
CA ASP A 261 -17.85 5.07 -4.85
C ASP A 261 -19.30 5.25 -5.33
N PRO A 262 -20.25 4.46 -4.80
CA PRO A 262 -21.64 4.55 -5.20
C PRO A 262 -22.33 5.84 -4.69
N GLY A 263 -21.76 6.51 -3.69
CA GLY A 263 -22.28 7.78 -3.16
C GLY A 263 -22.14 8.92 -4.15
N ASP A 264 -21.02 8.95 -4.86
CA ASP A 264 -20.64 10.03 -5.78
C ASP A 264 -20.76 9.67 -7.28
N ASP A 265 -21.21 8.45 -7.61
CA ASP A 265 -21.25 7.92 -8.99
C ASP A 265 -19.87 7.98 -9.67
N LEU A 266 -18.82 7.69 -8.91
CA LEU A 266 -17.43 7.71 -9.36
C LEU A 266 -16.82 6.32 -9.31
N ALA A 267 -15.98 6.03 -10.30
CA ALA A 267 -15.14 4.84 -10.26
C ALA A 267 -13.73 5.13 -10.75
N TRP A 268 -12.78 4.39 -10.17
CA TRP A 268 -11.37 4.42 -10.50
C TRP A 268 -10.88 3.04 -10.89
N ALA A 269 -9.91 3.01 -11.79
CA ALA A 269 -9.13 1.82 -12.06
C ALA A 269 -7.65 2.14 -11.91
N LEU A 270 -6.89 1.18 -11.38
CA LEU A 270 -5.44 1.18 -11.26
C LEU A 270 -4.91 -0.06 -11.97
N ALA A 271 -3.86 0.14 -12.79
CA ALA A 271 -3.00 -0.92 -13.26
C ALA A 271 -1.55 -0.53 -13.00
N CYS A 272 -0.89 -1.27 -12.12
CA CYS A 272 0.55 -1.15 -11.90
C CYS A 272 1.23 -2.51 -12.02
N GLY A 273 2.46 -2.47 -12.51
CA GLY A 273 3.23 -3.65 -12.86
C GLY A 273 4.71 -3.32 -12.91
N ASP A 274 5.53 -4.29 -12.58
CA ASP A 274 6.97 -4.25 -12.66
C ASP A 274 7.49 -5.64 -13.03
N HIS A 275 8.38 -5.67 -14.01
CA HIS A 275 8.83 -6.89 -14.65
C HIS A 275 10.22 -7.29 -14.14
N TYR A 276 10.44 -8.59 -14.00
CA TYR A 276 11.81 -9.10 -13.99
C TYR A 276 12.41 -8.87 -15.38
N SER A 277 13.42 -8.02 -15.47
CA SER A 277 14.39 -8.16 -16.57
C SER A 277 15.08 -9.50 -16.37
N ALA A 278 14.75 -10.52 -17.17
CA ALA A 278 15.65 -11.64 -17.32
C ALA A 278 16.94 -11.10 -17.94
N SER A 279 17.94 -10.82 -17.11
CA SER A 279 19.30 -10.66 -17.60
C SER A 279 19.65 -11.96 -18.32
N THR A 280 19.72 -11.92 -19.65
CA THR A 280 20.34 -12.97 -20.45
C THR A 280 21.67 -13.33 -19.76
N PRO A 281 21.94 -14.61 -19.44
CA PRO A 281 23.27 -14.97 -18.97
C PRO A 281 24.27 -14.53 -20.04
N GLU A 282 25.25 -13.72 -19.69
CA GLU A 282 26.41 -13.51 -20.55
C GLU A 282 26.99 -14.90 -20.87
N GLN A 283 27.06 -15.22 -22.17
CA GLN A 283 27.70 -16.44 -22.69
C GLN A 283 29.22 -16.29 -22.66
#